data_AF-A0A0D2CVU6-F1
#
_entry.id   AF-A0A0D2CVU6-F1
#
_cell.length_a   1.000
_cell.length_b   1.000
_cell.length_c   1.000
_cell.angle_alpha   90.00
_cell.angle_beta   90.00
_cell.angle_gamma   90.00
#
_symmetry.space_group_name_H-M   'P 1'
#
loop_
_entity.id
_entity.type
_entity.pdbx_description
1 polymer ?
#
loop_
_entity_poly.entity_id
_entity_poly.type
_entity_poly.pdbx_seq_one_letter_code
_entity_poly.pdbx_strand_id
1 'polypeptide(L)'
;MSTSQESTGYDAWSLQDSWAYVFTLTPYTTFWMIDFLLKKANLTYEDYVENPQALRESRIHHLIDAEIDFEELLRQPGRCTSFAIQVARDIKAEAGHKEQHDFQFYNLGRHRIARCTKTGLLIDSASPSGISVLREDMLVQEIQARAARWSSRLSSGQQQLDPWVPGPSQEPLSQTQCMRICLHEIISEDKNPFCLFRQLSIAAVTEHFGLVSWELEERKLELLNTRGKRGTAGQALYNLRHTEEFVWDEYGDAESEAACRQILNRFIEGATVSGSFGKYQWETCKAFHESIWSAANKVWGTRPRHRTNWLDDDNLNAFELELDHQEMIMKDIREFEEEQEERQRKNNLSILRALERKQEEEEKQMEYNSSILRSLETDEEAMSMEENLTRLRALQREEEERQWEYNFAMEREDEVK
;
A
#
# COMPACT_ATOMS: atom_id res chain seq x y z
N MET A 1 10.79 21.85 33.33
CA MET A 1 9.54 21.32 32.76
C MET A 1 9.91 20.40 31.61
N SER A 2 9.93 19.10 31.89
CA SER A 2 10.32 18.04 30.97
C SER A 2 9.06 17.54 30.30
N THR A 3 8.90 17.76 29.00
CA THR A 3 7.81 17.19 28.22
C THR A 3 8.10 15.71 27.99
N SER A 4 7.40 14.86 28.73
CA SER A 4 7.29 13.43 28.49
C SER A 4 6.76 13.19 27.07
N GLN A 5 7.60 12.61 26.21
CA GLN A 5 7.14 11.94 25.01
C GLN A 5 6.39 10.69 25.45
N GLU A 6 5.06 10.78 25.51
CA GLU A 6 4.21 9.61 25.58
C GLU A 6 4.40 8.81 24.30
N SER A 7 5.07 7.66 24.41
CA SER A 7 5.09 6.65 23.37
C SER A 7 3.69 6.07 23.28
N THR A 8 2.90 6.56 22.33
CA THR A 8 1.64 5.94 21.96
C THR A 8 1.95 4.60 21.30
N GLY A 9 1.93 3.53 22.10
CA GLY A 9 1.92 2.17 21.60
C GLY A 9 0.67 1.97 20.75
N TYR A 10 0.85 2.02 19.44
CA TYR A 10 -0.15 1.58 18.46
C TYR A 10 0.52 0.52 17.60
N ASP A 11 -0.05 -0.68 17.59
CA ASP A 11 0.25 -1.73 16.61
C ASP A 11 -0.28 -1.27 15.25
N ALA A 12 0.51 -0.42 14.61
CA ALA A 12 0.23 0.18 13.32
C ALA A 12 0.57 -0.83 12.23
N TRP A 13 -0.41 -1.15 11.39
CA TRP A 13 -0.11 -1.15 9.96
C TRP A 13 0.55 0.21 9.70
N SER A 14 1.86 0.22 9.47
CA SER A 14 2.57 1.47 9.31
C SER A 14 2.03 2.13 8.03
N LEU A 15 1.95 3.47 7.98
CA LEU A 15 1.55 4.19 6.77
C LEU A 15 2.34 3.71 5.53
N GLN A 16 3.60 3.32 5.79
CA GLN A 16 4.50 2.73 4.81
C GLN A 16 4.02 1.35 4.32
N ASP A 17 3.41 0.54 5.17
CA ASP A 17 2.81 -0.75 4.81
C ASP A 17 1.63 -0.58 3.87
N SER A 18 0.72 0.39 4.10
CA SER A 18 -0.38 0.64 3.16
C SER A 18 0.16 1.05 1.78
N TRP A 19 1.19 1.89 1.74
CA TRP A 19 1.85 2.26 0.48
C TRP A 19 2.54 1.06 -0.18
N ALA A 20 3.31 0.29 0.57
CA ALA A 20 4.08 -0.86 0.08
C ALA A 20 3.16 -1.98 -0.41
N TYR A 21 2.06 -2.22 0.30
CA TYR A 21 1.01 -3.16 -0.05
C TYR A 21 0.41 -2.81 -1.42
N VAL A 22 -0.10 -1.58 -1.60
CA VAL A 22 -0.68 -1.17 -2.88
C VAL A 22 0.38 -1.19 -3.98
N PHE A 23 1.60 -0.72 -3.71
CA PHE A 23 2.67 -0.68 -4.72
C PHE A 23 3.05 -2.07 -5.21
N THR A 24 3.15 -3.03 -4.30
CA THR A 24 3.65 -4.39 -4.57
C THR A 24 2.57 -5.33 -5.11
N LEU A 25 1.32 -5.15 -4.70
CA LEU A 25 0.24 -6.06 -5.06
C LEU A 25 -0.61 -5.57 -6.23
N THR A 26 -0.55 -4.28 -6.56
CA THR A 26 -1.31 -3.72 -7.68
C THR A 26 -0.39 -3.33 -8.84
N PRO A 27 -0.68 -3.80 -10.07
CA PRO A 27 0.11 -3.40 -11.23
C PRO A 27 -0.07 -1.91 -11.52
N TYR A 28 0.94 -1.32 -12.16
CA TYR A 28 0.77 -0.04 -12.83
C TYR A 28 0.27 -0.30 -14.25
N THR A 29 -1.00 -0.04 -14.51
CA THR A 29 -1.68 -0.49 -15.74
C THR A 29 -2.67 0.53 -16.31
N THR A 30 -2.96 0.42 -17.61
CA THR A 30 -4.04 1.13 -18.31
C THR A 30 -5.27 0.27 -18.58
N PHE A 31 -5.21 -1.05 -18.38
CA PHE A 31 -6.28 -1.98 -18.78
C PHE A 31 -7.66 -1.62 -18.21
N TRP A 32 -7.74 -1.37 -16.90
CA TRP A 32 -9.00 -0.98 -16.24
C TRP A 32 -9.57 0.35 -16.76
N MET A 33 -8.69 1.30 -17.06
CA MET A 33 -9.10 2.61 -17.58
C MET A 33 -9.63 2.49 -19.00
N ILE A 34 -8.98 1.70 -19.85
CA ILE A 34 -9.42 1.43 -21.23
C ILE A 34 -10.75 0.67 -21.22
N ASP A 35 -10.87 -0.40 -20.45
CA ASP A 35 -12.12 -1.17 -20.31
C ASP A 35 -13.31 -0.28 -19.89
N PHE A 36 -13.07 0.56 -18.89
CA PHE A 36 -14.06 1.53 -18.43
C PHE A 36 -14.48 2.49 -19.55
N LEU A 37 -13.51 3.05 -20.28
CA LEU A 37 -13.78 3.97 -21.38
C LEU A 37 -14.55 3.30 -22.52
N LEU A 38 -14.18 2.08 -22.91
CA LEU A 38 -14.87 1.31 -23.95
C LEU A 38 -16.33 1.06 -23.57
N LYS A 39 -16.59 0.60 -22.34
CA LYS A 39 -17.96 0.41 -21.82
C LYS A 39 -18.78 1.68 -21.85
N LYS A 40 -18.21 2.81 -21.44
CA LYS A 40 -18.90 4.11 -21.41
C LYS A 40 -19.09 4.70 -22.82
N ALA A 41 -18.20 4.41 -23.75
CA ALA A 41 -18.31 4.78 -25.15
C ALA A 41 -19.22 3.83 -25.96
N ASN A 42 -19.67 2.72 -25.35
CA ASN A 42 -20.38 1.62 -26.01
C ASN A 42 -19.59 1.06 -27.22
N LEU A 43 -18.28 0.89 -27.01
CA LEU A 43 -17.36 0.27 -27.96
C LEU A 43 -16.95 -1.12 -27.48
N THR A 44 -16.73 -2.03 -28.42
CA THR A 44 -16.18 -3.36 -28.15
C THR A 44 -14.65 -3.33 -28.17
N TYR A 45 -14.03 -4.41 -27.69
CA TYR A 45 -12.58 -4.58 -27.83
C TYR A 45 -12.18 -4.72 -29.30
N GLU A 46 -13.02 -5.34 -30.13
CA GLU A 46 -12.81 -5.41 -31.57
C GLU A 46 -12.78 -4.03 -32.22
N ASP A 47 -13.72 -3.13 -31.88
CA ASP A 47 -13.72 -1.75 -32.40
C ASP A 47 -12.42 -1.03 -32.03
N TYR A 48 -11.93 -1.24 -30.80
CA TYR A 48 -10.71 -0.62 -30.31
C TYR A 48 -9.43 -1.18 -30.93
N VAL A 49 -9.40 -2.49 -31.20
CA VAL A 49 -8.25 -3.13 -31.85
C VAL A 49 -8.21 -2.82 -33.34
N GLU A 50 -9.37 -2.67 -33.99
CA GLU A 50 -9.47 -2.24 -35.38
C GLU A 50 -9.05 -0.78 -35.55
N ASN A 51 -9.48 0.09 -34.63
CA ASN A 51 -9.18 1.50 -34.62
C ASN A 51 -8.77 1.96 -33.20
N PRO A 52 -7.47 2.00 -32.89
CA PRO A 52 -6.98 2.47 -31.59
C PRO A 52 -7.40 3.92 -31.25
N GLN A 53 -7.74 4.73 -32.25
CA GLN A 53 -8.22 6.10 -32.07
C GLN A 53 -9.74 6.17 -31.82
N ALA A 54 -10.47 5.06 -31.84
CA ALA A 54 -11.93 5.02 -31.68
C ALA A 54 -12.40 5.68 -30.38
N LEU A 55 -11.62 5.58 -29.29
CA LEU A 55 -11.93 6.28 -28.04
C LEU A 55 -11.90 7.81 -28.19
N ARG A 56 -10.92 8.34 -28.93
CA ARG A 56 -10.80 9.79 -29.19
C ARG A 56 -11.87 10.29 -30.15
N GLU A 57 -12.21 9.48 -31.14
CA GLU A 57 -13.27 9.79 -32.12
C GLU A 57 -14.67 9.70 -31.50
N SER A 58 -14.82 8.94 -30.42
CA SER A 58 -16.07 8.84 -29.68
C SER A 58 -16.41 10.12 -28.91
N ARG A 59 -17.68 10.28 -28.55
CA ARG A 59 -18.16 11.39 -27.71
C ARG A 59 -17.84 11.22 -26.22
N ILE A 60 -17.01 10.25 -25.85
CA ILE A 60 -16.75 9.89 -24.45
C ILE A 60 -16.20 11.06 -23.63
N HIS A 61 -15.40 11.95 -24.24
CA HIS A 61 -14.88 13.15 -23.59
C HIS A 61 -15.97 14.00 -22.93
N HIS A 62 -17.09 14.22 -23.62
CA HIS A 62 -18.21 15.00 -23.08
C HIS A 62 -18.94 14.29 -21.95
N LEU A 63 -19.00 12.95 -21.98
CA LEU A 63 -19.65 12.16 -20.94
C LEU A 63 -18.83 12.16 -19.64
N ILE A 64 -17.50 12.06 -19.74
CA ILE A 64 -16.57 12.13 -18.58
C ILE A 64 -16.72 13.45 -17.83
N ASP A 65 -16.99 14.54 -18.54
CA ASP A 65 -17.16 15.87 -17.93
C ASP A 65 -18.51 16.04 -17.22
N ALA A 66 -19.58 15.40 -17.70
CA ALA A 66 -20.95 15.72 -17.29
C ALA A 66 -21.59 14.73 -16.29
N GLU A 67 -21.41 13.41 -16.47
CA GLU A 67 -22.38 12.44 -15.89
C GLU A 67 -21.77 11.12 -15.37
N ILE A 68 -20.45 10.95 -15.40
CA ILE A 68 -19.82 9.68 -15.05
C ILE A 68 -19.48 9.59 -13.56
N ASP A 69 -20.03 8.57 -12.89
CA ASP A 69 -19.56 8.08 -11.60
C ASP A 69 -18.27 7.26 -11.78
N PHE A 70 -17.22 7.65 -11.06
CA PHE A 70 -15.92 7.00 -11.08
C PHE A 70 -15.71 6.02 -9.92
N GLU A 71 -16.69 5.81 -9.03
CA GLU A 71 -16.54 4.92 -7.86
C GLU A 71 -16.04 3.52 -8.21
N GLU A 72 -16.48 2.95 -9.34
CA GLU A 72 -15.95 1.67 -9.82
C GLU A 72 -14.43 1.76 -10.07
N LEU A 73 -13.99 2.75 -10.85
CA LEU A 73 -12.60 2.91 -11.28
C LEU A 73 -11.67 3.34 -10.14
N LEU A 74 -12.16 4.11 -9.16
CA LEU A 74 -11.39 4.58 -8.00
C LEU A 74 -10.91 3.43 -7.11
N ARG A 75 -11.51 2.24 -7.23
CA ARG A 75 -11.13 1.04 -6.45
C ARG A 75 -10.19 0.10 -7.19
N GLN A 76 -10.00 0.31 -8.48
CA GLN A 76 -9.24 -0.59 -9.34
C GLN A 76 -7.79 -0.17 -9.48
N PRO A 77 -6.86 -1.13 -9.70
CA PRO A 77 -5.50 -0.84 -10.13
C PRO A 77 -5.47 0.08 -11.35
N GLY A 78 -4.39 0.85 -11.48
CA GLY A 78 -4.26 1.79 -12.58
C GLY A 78 -2.93 2.50 -12.57
N ARG A 79 -2.92 3.71 -13.12
CA ARG A 79 -1.75 4.59 -13.13
C ARG A 79 -1.54 5.26 -11.76
N CYS A 80 -0.70 6.28 -11.72
CA CYS A 80 -0.33 7.02 -10.51
C CYS A 80 -1.53 7.61 -9.77
N THR A 81 -2.60 7.96 -10.48
CA THR A 81 -3.84 8.50 -9.90
C THR A 81 -4.55 7.45 -9.05
N SER A 82 -4.86 6.29 -9.62
CA SER A 82 -5.49 5.18 -8.90
C SER A 82 -4.66 4.76 -7.69
N PHE A 83 -3.33 4.67 -7.87
CA PHE A 83 -2.41 4.38 -6.78
C PHE A 83 -2.53 5.37 -5.61
N ALA A 84 -2.42 6.68 -5.88
CA ALA A 84 -2.44 7.69 -4.84
C ALA A 84 -3.79 7.72 -4.09
N ILE A 85 -4.88 7.48 -4.81
CA ILE A 85 -6.24 7.42 -4.26
C ILE A 85 -6.41 6.20 -3.35
N GLN A 86 -5.96 5.02 -3.79
CA GLN A 86 -6.05 3.78 -3.00
C GLN A 86 -5.28 3.90 -1.69
N VAL A 87 -4.00 4.30 -1.73
CA VAL A 87 -3.19 4.46 -0.52
C VAL A 87 -3.79 5.51 0.43
N ALA A 88 -4.26 6.65 -0.09
CA ALA A 88 -4.88 7.69 0.73
C ALA A 88 -6.17 7.21 1.41
N ARG A 89 -6.94 6.35 0.72
CA ARG A 89 -8.17 5.77 1.25
C ARG A 89 -7.87 4.72 2.31
N ASP A 90 -6.89 3.84 2.07
CA ASP A 90 -6.53 2.78 2.99
C ASP A 90 -6.02 3.38 4.32
N ILE A 91 -5.14 4.39 4.24
CA ILE A 91 -4.70 5.17 5.41
C ILE A 91 -5.89 5.82 6.13
N LYS A 92 -6.84 6.43 5.41
CA LYS A 92 -8.03 7.05 6.03
C LYS A 92 -8.99 6.04 6.65
N ALA A 93 -9.02 4.80 6.15
CA ALA A 93 -9.93 3.76 6.61
C ALA A 93 -9.47 3.10 7.92
N GLU A 94 -8.16 3.12 8.21
CA GLU A 94 -7.61 2.58 9.45
C GLU A 94 -8.12 3.34 10.69
N ALA A 95 -8.63 2.59 11.67
CA ALA A 95 -9.29 3.08 12.87
C ALA A 95 -8.28 3.81 13.78
N GLY A 96 -8.17 5.12 13.58
CA GLY A 96 -7.19 6.00 14.25
C GLY A 96 -6.73 7.13 13.34
N HIS A 97 -6.84 6.93 12.03
CA HIS A 97 -6.26 7.81 11.01
C HIS A 97 -7.29 8.66 10.27
N LYS A 98 -8.59 8.29 10.31
CA LYS A 98 -9.68 9.01 9.61
C LYS A 98 -9.74 10.51 9.90
N GLU A 99 -9.55 10.91 11.15
CA GLU A 99 -9.59 12.32 11.56
C GLU A 99 -8.22 13.00 11.47
N GLN A 100 -7.14 12.21 11.45
CA GLN A 100 -5.76 12.70 11.45
C GLN A 100 -5.26 13.08 10.06
N HIS A 101 -5.81 12.47 9.00
CA HIS A 101 -5.36 12.72 7.63
C HIS A 101 -6.41 13.36 6.75
N ASP A 102 -6.02 14.45 6.10
CA ASP A 102 -6.82 15.13 5.10
C ASP A 102 -6.04 15.24 3.79
N PHE A 103 -6.15 14.19 2.96
CA PHE A 103 -5.47 14.10 1.68
C PHE A 103 -6.14 14.97 0.61
N GLN A 104 -5.33 15.83 0.00
CA GLN A 104 -5.59 16.60 -1.20
C GLN A 104 -4.73 16.10 -2.35
N PHE A 105 -5.21 16.25 -3.59
CA PHE A 105 -4.51 15.74 -4.77
C PHE A 105 -3.97 16.88 -5.62
N TYR A 106 -2.81 16.68 -6.23
CA TYR A 106 -2.13 17.69 -7.02
C TYR A 106 -1.73 17.11 -8.37
N ASN A 107 -1.93 17.89 -9.43
CA ASN A 107 -1.58 17.53 -10.80
C ASN A 107 -0.21 18.09 -11.17
N LEU A 108 0.72 17.21 -11.50
CA LEU A 108 2.10 17.55 -11.88
C LEU A 108 2.32 17.36 -13.39
N GLY A 109 1.29 17.65 -14.19
CA GLY A 109 1.23 17.30 -15.61
C GLY A 109 0.81 15.84 -15.79
N ARG A 110 1.72 15.00 -16.28
CA ARG A 110 1.47 13.57 -16.57
C ARG A 110 1.44 12.66 -15.33
N HIS A 111 1.59 13.25 -14.14
CA HIS A 111 1.69 12.53 -12.88
C HIS A 111 0.86 13.21 -11.79
N ARG A 112 0.25 12.43 -10.90
CA ARG A 112 -0.56 12.95 -9.79
C ARG A 112 -0.10 12.35 -8.48
N ILE A 113 -0.12 13.18 -7.45
CA ILE A 113 0.31 12.85 -6.08
C ILE A 113 -0.82 13.19 -5.11
N ALA A 114 -0.81 12.57 -3.94
CA ALA A 114 -1.66 12.97 -2.83
C ALA A 114 -0.81 13.50 -1.68
N ARG A 115 -1.26 14.58 -1.04
CA ARG A 115 -0.63 15.16 0.15
C ARG A 115 -1.65 15.35 1.26
N CYS A 116 -1.30 14.92 2.47
CA CYS A 116 -2.07 15.24 3.66
C CYS A 116 -1.78 16.68 4.11
N THR A 117 -2.82 17.51 4.20
CA THR A 117 -2.70 18.91 4.65
C THR A 117 -2.35 19.02 6.13
N LYS A 118 -2.78 18.05 6.95
CA LYS A 118 -2.54 18.05 8.41
C LYS A 118 -1.15 17.57 8.79
N THR A 119 -0.65 16.53 8.14
CA THR A 119 0.60 15.85 8.55
C THR A 119 1.76 16.08 7.59
N GLY A 120 1.50 16.63 6.40
CA GLY A 120 2.50 16.80 5.35
C GLY A 120 2.91 15.50 4.64
N LEU A 121 2.26 14.36 4.94
CA LEU A 121 2.51 13.09 4.27
C LEU A 121 2.26 13.22 2.77
N LEU A 122 3.15 12.64 1.97
CA LEU A 122 3.10 12.62 0.53
C LEU A 122 3.07 11.17 0.04
N ILE A 123 2.07 10.90 -0.79
CA ILE A 123 1.89 9.64 -1.50
C ILE A 123 2.21 9.89 -2.98
N ASP A 124 3.24 9.19 -3.45
CA ASP A 124 3.71 9.27 -4.82
C ASP A 124 4.05 7.84 -5.30
N SER A 125 3.46 7.42 -6.42
CA SER A 125 3.72 6.08 -7.00
C SER A 125 5.11 5.93 -7.60
N ALA A 126 5.89 7.00 -7.65
CA ALA A 126 7.27 7.00 -8.13
C ALA A 126 8.26 7.41 -7.05
N SER A 127 7.81 7.48 -5.80
CA SER A 127 8.72 7.63 -4.68
C SER A 127 9.67 6.44 -4.61
N PRO A 128 11.00 6.65 -4.51
CA PRO A 128 11.95 5.55 -4.48
C PRO A 128 11.89 4.72 -3.20
N SER A 129 11.27 5.25 -2.14
CA SER A 129 11.28 4.68 -0.79
C SER A 129 9.91 4.74 -0.10
N GLY A 130 8.83 4.95 -0.85
CA GLY A 130 7.46 4.98 -0.31
C GLY A 130 7.00 6.34 0.22
N ILE A 131 6.30 6.38 1.36
CA ILE A 131 5.73 7.62 1.89
C ILE A 131 6.85 8.55 2.38
N SER A 132 6.70 9.84 2.07
CA SER A 132 7.61 10.88 2.56
C SER A 132 6.81 11.98 3.27
N VAL A 133 7.45 12.72 4.18
CA VAL A 133 6.85 13.89 4.82
C VAL A 133 7.45 15.15 4.21
N LEU A 134 6.61 15.99 3.63
CA LEU A 134 7.01 17.28 3.08
C LEU A 134 6.45 18.42 3.92
N ARG A 135 7.36 19.30 4.34
CA ARG A 135 7.00 20.59 4.94
C ARG A 135 6.31 21.48 3.89
N GLU A 136 5.40 22.35 4.35
CA GLU A 136 4.58 23.21 3.47
C GLU A 136 5.41 24.14 2.59
N ASP A 137 6.50 24.68 3.10
CA ASP A 137 7.43 25.58 2.40
C ASP A 137 8.20 24.89 1.26
N MET A 138 8.35 23.57 1.33
CA MET A 138 9.03 22.78 0.30
C MET A 138 8.09 22.21 -0.75
N LEU A 139 6.77 22.36 -0.59
CA LEU A 139 5.78 21.72 -1.45
C LEU A 139 5.91 22.16 -2.91
N VAL A 140 5.94 23.48 -3.15
CA VAL A 140 5.99 24.03 -4.50
C VAL A 140 7.32 23.68 -5.19
N GLN A 141 8.43 23.76 -4.46
CA GLN A 141 9.76 23.45 -5.00
C GLN A 141 9.91 21.97 -5.32
N GLU A 142 9.46 21.07 -4.45
CA GLU A 142 9.53 19.63 -4.68
C GLU A 142 8.55 19.20 -5.78
N ILE A 143 7.34 19.78 -5.83
CA ILE A 143 6.40 19.59 -6.94
C ILE A 143 7.03 20.02 -8.26
N GLN A 144 7.62 21.21 -8.32
CA GLN A 144 8.28 21.72 -9.52
C GLN A 144 9.49 20.88 -9.91
N ALA A 145 10.33 20.49 -8.95
CA ALA A 145 11.49 19.64 -9.17
C ALA A 145 11.10 18.25 -9.68
N ARG A 146 10.05 17.65 -9.12
CA ARG A 146 9.51 16.37 -9.59
C ARG A 146 8.90 16.51 -10.97
N ALA A 147 8.06 17.51 -11.21
CA ALA A 147 7.43 17.71 -12.51
C ALA A 147 8.46 17.98 -13.62
N ALA A 148 9.51 18.75 -13.33
CA ALA A 148 10.65 18.93 -14.23
C ALA A 148 11.36 17.61 -14.56
N ARG A 149 11.60 16.74 -13.56
CA ARG A 149 12.18 15.40 -13.78
C ARG A 149 11.32 14.53 -14.70
N TRP A 150 9.99 14.69 -14.67
CA TRP A 150 9.09 13.95 -15.55
C TRP A 150 9.06 14.49 -16.97
N SER A 151 9.14 15.81 -17.16
CA SER A 151 9.18 16.42 -18.50
C SER A 151 10.42 16.05 -19.31
N SER A 152 11.58 15.84 -18.65
CA SER A 152 12.84 15.47 -19.30
C SER A 152 12.99 13.97 -19.55
N ARG A 153 12.17 13.15 -18.88
CA ARG A 153 12.24 11.69 -18.89
C ARG A 153 11.04 11.15 -19.65
N LEU A 154 10.86 11.44 -20.94
CA LEU A 154 9.91 10.72 -21.81
C LEU A 154 10.22 10.92 -23.32
N SER A 155 11.38 11.49 -23.69
CA SER A 155 11.74 11.80 -25.08
C SER A 155 13.09 11.17 -25.47
N SER A 156 13.07 9.88 -25.78
CA SER A 156 14.06 9.28 -26.66
C SER A 156 13.47 9.18 -28.07
N GLY A 157 13.81 10.15 -28.93
CA GLY A 157 13.48 10.13 -30.36
C GLY A 157 12.89 11.44 -30.87
N GLN A 158 13.75 12.38 -31.24
CA GLN A 158 13.49 13.53 -32.12
C GLN A 158 12.03 13.99 -32.30
N GLN A 159 11.47 14.60 -31.26
CA GLN A 159 10.64 15.78 -31.44
C GLN A 159 11.10 16.84 -30.46
N GLN A 160 11.33 18.03 -30.98
CA GLN A 160 11.69 19.22 -30.23
C GLN A 160 10.51 19.51 -29.29
N LEU A 161 10.59 19.04 -28.05
CA LEU A 161 9.59 19.34 -27.03
C LEU A 161 9.62 20.85 -26.81
N ASP A 162 8.51 21.51 -27.10
CA ASP A 162 8.18 22.77 -26.46
C ASP A 162 8.48 22.62 -24.96
N PRO A 163 9.17 23.59 -24.32
CA PRO A 163 9.44 23.52 -22.90
C PRO A 163 8.11 23.32 -22.18
N TRP A 164 7.98 22.17 -21.50
CA TRP A 164 6.84 21.89 -20.64
C TRP A 164 6.72 23.05 -19.64
N VAL A 165 5.73 23.91 -19.87
CA VAL A 165 5.36 24.96 -18.92
C VAL A 165 4.51 24.25 -17.88
N PRO A 166 4.89 24.27 -16.58
CA PRO A 166 4.03 23.77 -15.53
C PRO A 166 2.67 24.46 -15.64
N GLY A 167 1.63 23.71 -16.03
CA GLY A 167 0.25 24.19 -15.96
C GLY A 167 -0.08 24.35 -14.47
N PRO A 168 -0.30 25.57 -13.96
CA PRO A 168 -0.50 25.80 -12.55
C PRO A 168 -1.94 25.45 -12.20
N SER A 169 -2.18 24.22 -11.75
CA SER A 169 -3.18 24.03 -10.69
C SER A 169 -2.41 23.96 -9.39
N GLN A 170 -2.10 25.13 -8.81
CA GLN A 170 -1.77 25.19 -7.39
C GLN A 170 -2.98 24.80 -6.53
N GLU A 171 -4.17 24.80 -7.12
CA GLU A 171 -5.40 24.39 -6.46
C GLU A 171 -5.45 22.87 -6.30
N PRO A 172 -5.79 22.39 -5.09
CA PRO A 172 -6.11 20.99 -4.84
C PRO A 172 -7.21 20.48 -5.76
N LEU A 173 -7.02 19.27 -6.27
CA LEU A 173 -8.02 18.53 -7.03
C LEU A 173 -8.73 17.51 -6.15
N SER A 174 -10.00 17.26 -6.46
CA SER A 174 -10.74 16.11 -5.95
C SER A 174 -10.28 14.81 -6.62
N GLN A 175 -10.55 13.67 -5.98
CA GLN A 175 -10.27 12.34 -6.54
C GLN A 175 -10.91 12.16 -7.92
N THR A 176 -12.17 12.58 -8.06
CA THR A 176 -12.94 12.59 -9.31
C THR A 176 -12.25 13.44 -10.39
N GLN A 177 -11.81 14.66 -10.05
CA GLN A 177 -11.09 15.52 -10.99
C GLN A 177 -9.78 14.89 -11.44
N CYS A 178 -8.99 14.30 -10.53
CA CYS A 178 -7.76 13.60 -10.91
C CYS A 178 -8.04 12.42 -11.84
N MET A 179 -9.07 11.62 -11.54
CA MET A 179 -9.42 10.47 -12.38
C MET A 179 -9.88 10.91 -13.76
N ARG A 180 -10.73 11.95 -13.84
CA ARG A 180 -11.15 12.59 -15.09
C ARG A 180 -9.95 12.99 -15.94
N ILE A 181 -9.01 13.75 -15.38
CA ILE A 181 -7.81 14.17 -16.14
C ILE A 181 -7.01 12.94 -16.59
N CYS A 182 -6.86 11.93 -15.74
CA CYS A 182 -6.17 10.69 -16.11
C CYS A 182 -6.83 9.98 -17.30
N LEU A 183 -8.17 9.93 -17.35
CA LEU A 183 -8.91 9.35 -18.47
C LEU A 183 -8.78 10.21 -19.74
N HIS A 184 -8.83 11.54 -19.63
CA HIS A 184 -8.59 12.41 -20.78
C HIS A 184 -7.20 12.19 -21.38
N GLU A 185 -6.17 11.96 -20.56
CA GLU A 185 -4.82 11.63 -21.06
C GLU A 185 -4.78 10.28 -21.80
N ILE A 186 -5.50 9.26 -21.33
CA ILE A 186 -5.57 7.97 -22.03
C ILE A 186 -6.14 8.18 -23.44
N ILE A 187 -7.20 8.98 -23.56
CA ILE A 187 -7.87 9.23 -24.83
C ILE A 187 -7.07 10.19 -25.73
N SER A 188 -6.51 11.27 -25.16
CA SER A 188 -5.85 12.31 -25.94
C SER A 188 -4.46 11.90 -26.40
N GLU A 189 -3.78 10.99 -25.71
CA GLU A 189 -2.45 10.49 -26.08
C GLU A 189 -2.48 9.11 -26.76
N ASP A 190 -3.66 8.61 -27.15
CA ASP A 190 -3.88 7.25 -27.71
C ASP A 190 -3.09 6.18 -26.95
N LYS A 191 -3.22 6.17 -25.62
CA LYS A 191 -2.37 5.31 -24.80
C LYS A 191 -2.68 3.85 -25.05
N ASN A 192 -1.66 3.15 -25.54
CA ASN A 192 -1.67 1.71 -25.65
C ASN A 192 -1.98 1.00 -24.32
N PRO A 193 -2.67 -0.15 -24.37
CA PRO A 193 -2.85 -1.02 -23.22
C PRO A 193 -1.53 -1.58 -22.71
N PHE A 194 -1.26 -1.47 -21.41
CA PHE A 194 -0.06 -2.06 -20.81
C PHE A 194 -0.25 -2.47 -19.33
N CYS A 195 0.67 -3.30 -18.85
CA CYS A 195 0.85 -3.64 -17.44
C CYS A 195 2.34 -3.65 -17.07
N LEU A 196 2.73 -2.75 -16.17
CA LEU A 196 4.07 -2.67 -15.59
C LEU A 196 4.08 -3.34 -14.21
N PHE A 197 4.93 -4.36 -14.07
CA PHE A 197 5.18 -5.06 -12.82
C PHE A 197 6.20 -4.32 -11.96
N ARG A 198 5.88 -4.18 -10.67
CA ARG A 198 6.69 -3.43 -9.71
C ARG A 198 6.54 -4.00 -8.31
N GLN A 199 7.56 -3.87 -7.48
CA GLN A 199 7.47 -4.25 -6.06
C GLN A 199 8.44 -3.43 -5.23
N LEU A 200 8.21 -3.39 -3.92
CA LEU A 200 9.19 -2.88 -2.98
C LEU A 200 10.21 -3.98 -2.69
N SER A 201 11.51 -3.68 -2.86
CA SER A 201 12.58 -4.61 -2.50
C SER A 201 12.71 -4.76 -0.99
N ILE A 202 13.45 -5.77 -0.54
CA ILE A 202 13.81 -5.98 0.87
C ILE A 202 14.50 -4.75 1.47
N ALA A 203 15.24 -4.00 0.66
CA ALA A 203 15.91 -2.76 1.08
C ALA A 203 14.97 -1.55 1.14
N ALA A 204 13.65 -1.76 1.04
CA ALA A 204 12.62 -0.72 0.94
C ALA A 204 12.86 0.24 -0.24
N VAL A 205 13.40 -0.28 -1.35
CA VAL A 205 13.61 0.47 -2.59
C VAL A 205 12.61 0.01 -3.63
N THR A 206 11.97 0.94 -4.33
CA THR A 206 11.06 0.59 -5.42
C THR A 206 11.80 -0.01 -6.59
N GLU A 207 11.33 -1.16 -7.04
CA GLU A 207 11.83 -1.86 -8.21
C GLU A 207 10.71 -2.02 -9.23
N HIS A 208 11.06 -1.84 -10.49
CA HIS A 208 10.21 -2.12 -11.64
C HIS A 208 10.85 -3.31 -12.36
N PHE A 209 10.07 -4.29 -12.79
CA PHE A 209 10.59 -5.59 -13.25
C PHE A 209 10.35 -5.83 -14.74
N GLY A 210 9.09 -5.77 -15.17
CA GLY A 210 8.73 -6.12 -16.53
C GLY A 210 7.50 -5.38 -16.99
N LEU A 211 7.35 -5.24 -18.30
CA LEU A 211 6.24 -4.54 -18.94
C LEU A 211 5.67 -5.43 -20.04
N VAL A 212 4.36 -5.66 -19.97
CA VAL A 212 3.56 -6.21 -21.07
C VAL A 212 2.88 -5.02 -21.74
N SER A 213 3.27 -4.70 -22.98
CA SER A 213 2.75 -3.54 -23.72
C SER A 213 2.16 -3.97 -25.06
N TRP A 214 0.94 -3.53 -25.35
CA TRP A 214 0.36 -3.68 -26.68
C TRP A 214 0.78 -2.51 -27.57
N GLU A 215 1.04 -2.78 -28.84
CA GLU A 215 1.21 -1.76 -29.87
C GLU A 215 0.19 -2.06 -30.97
N LEU A 216 -1.03 -1.53 -30.79
CA LEU A 216 -2.18 -1.95 -31.59
C LEU A 216 -2.05 -1.53 -33.06
N GLU A 217 -1.50 -0.34 -33.33
CA GLU A 217 -1.23 0.14 -34.70
C GLU A 217 -0.21 -0.76 -35.43
N GLU A 218 0.78 -1.26 -34.70
CA GLU A 218 1.82 -2.17 -35.23
C GLU A 218 1.41 -3.66 -35.18
N ARG A 219 0.21 -3.95 -34.67
CA ARG A 219 -0.33 -5.32 -34.51
C ARG A 219 0.60 -6.25 -33.73
N LYS A 220 1.13 -5.76 -32.61
CA LYS A 220 2.07 -6.53 -31.80
C LYS A 220 1.87 -6.37 -30.30
N LEU A 221 2.46 -7.30 -29.56
CA LEU A 221 2.62 -7.28 -28.11
C LEU A 221 4.10 -7.41 -27.77
N GLU A 222 4.61 -6.50 -26.95
CA GLU A 222 5.99 -6.48 -26.47
C GLU A 222 6.06 -6.93 -25.02
N LEU A 223 7.03 -7.80 -24.74
CA LEU A 223 7.46 -8.16 -23.39
C LEU A 223 8.83 -7.54 -23.16
N LEU A 224 8.91 -6.61 -22.20
CA LEU A 224 10.12 -5.83 -21.92
C LEU A 224 10.57 -6.08 -20.49
N ASN A 225 11.87 -6.34 -20.29
CA ASN A 225 12.47 -6.54 -18.96
C ASN A 225 13.31 -5.33 -18.56
N THR A 226 13.17 -4.84 -17.33
CA THR A 226 13.90 -3.68 -16.81
C THR A 226 15.31 -3.99 -16.30
N ARG A 227 15.73 -5.27 -16.23
CA ARG A 227 17.09 -5.67 -15.81
C ARG A 227 18.15 -5.29 -16.86
N GLY A 228 18.43 -3.99 -16.97
CA GLY A 228 19.72 -3.44 -17.39
C GLY A 228 20.54 -2.99 -16.17
N LYS A 229 21.84 -2.72 -16.36
CA LYS A 229 22.81 -2.34 -15.30
C LYS A 229 22.18 -1.43 -14.24
N ARG A 230 22.37 -1.78 -12.95
CA ARG A 230 21.93 -1.03 -11.75
C ARG A 230 22.15 0.47 -11.94
N GLY A 231 21.13 1.15 -12.44
CA GLY A 231 21.01 2.59 -12.45
C GLY A 231 20.24 3.01 -11.20
N THR A 232 20.64 4.11 -10.58
CA THR A 232 19.91 4.74 -9.47
C THR A 232 18.41 4.84 -9.77
N ALA A 233 17.57 4.75 -8.75
CA ALA A 233 16.09 4.62 -8.75
C ALA A 233 15.26 5.62 -9.61
N GLY A 234 15.89 6.47 -10.42
CA GLY A 234 15.25 7.30 -11.46
C GLY A 234 15.55 6.91 -12.92
N GLN A 235 16.37 5.89 -13.20
CA GLN A 235 16.76 5.45 -14.56
C GLN A 235 16.11 4.12 -15.02
N ALA A 236 15.36 3.43 -14.15
CA ALA A 236 14.88 2.07 -14.41
C ALA A 236 13.89 1.93 -15.58
N LEU A 237 13.12 2.98 -15.92
CA LEU A 237 12.20 2.95 -17.06
C LEU A 237 12.90 3.04 -18.43
N TYR A 238 14.19 3.41 -18.48
CA TYR A 238 14.95 3.61 -19.72
C TYR A 238 15.89 2.45 -20.06
N ASN A 239 16.07 1.51 -19.13
CA ASN A 239 16.86 0.32 -19.33
C ASN A 239 15.97 -0.90 -19.60
N LEU A 240 14.75 -0.66 -20.10
CA LEU A 240 13.89 -1.73 -20.63
C LEU A 240 14.63 -2.35 -21.82
N ARG A 241 15.11 -3.57 -21.62
CA ARG A 241 15.60 -4.42 -22.69
C ARG A 241 14.41 -5.14 -23.27
N HIS A 242 14.27 -5.02 -24.58
CA HIS A 242 13.31 -5.79 -25.33
C HIS A 242 13.66 -7.28 -25.18
N THR A 243 12.72 -8.06 -24.63
CA THR A 243 12.93 -9.50 -24.43
C THR A 243 12.24 -10.32 -25.50
N GLU A 244 10.94 -10.10 -25.75
CA GLU A 244 10.17 -10.91 -26.70
C GLU A 244 9.14 -10.02 -27.43
N GLU A 245 8.91 -10.26 -28.72
CA GLU A 245 7.89 -9.58 -29.53
C GLU A 245 6.92 -10.61 -30.11
N PHE A 246 5.62 -10.42 -29.92
CA PHE A 246 4.58 -11.20 -30.60
C PHE A 246 3.93 -10.35 -31.67
N VAL A 247 3.98 -10.81 -32.91
CA VAL A 247 3.43 -10.08 -34.06
C VAL A 247 2.28 -10.88 -34.66
N TRP A 248 1.20 -10.19 -35.03
CA TRP A 248 0.09 -10.75 -35.79
C TRP A 248 0.30 -10.48 -37.27
N ASP A 249 0.81 -11.49 -37.99
CA ASP A 249 1.03 -11.44 -39.43
C ASP A 249 0.58 -12.74 -40.11
N GLU A 250 0.79 -12.82 -41.43
CA GLU A 250 0.35 -13.95 -42.27
C GLU A 250 0.97 -15.31 -41.91
N TYR A 251 2.03 -15.33 -41.09
CA TYR A 251 2.75 -16.55 -40.72
C TYR A 251 2.31 -17.12 -39.37
N GLY A 252 1.41 -16.44 -38.65
CA GLY A 252 0.93 -16.90 -37.35
C GLY A 252 -0.21 -17.90 -37.44
N ASP A 253 -0.12 -18.97 -36.66
CA ASP A 253 -1.11 -20.04 -36.57
C ASP A 253 -1.42 -20.44 -35.11
N ALA A 254 -2.20 -21.51 -34.92
CA ALA A 254 -2.59 -21.97 -33.59
C ALA A 254 -1.40 -22.52 -32.78
N GLU A 255 -0.38 -23.07 -33.43
CA GLU A 255 0.82 -23.60 -32.78
C GLU A 255 1.71 -22.43 -32.32
N SER A 256 1.91 -21.43 -33.18
CA SER A 256 2.63 -20.21 -32.82
C SER A 256 1.94 -19.44 -31.70
N GLU A 257 0.60 -19.38 -31.69
CA GLU A 257 -0.15 -18.77 -30.59
C GLU A 257 0.10 -19.51 -29.27
N ALA A 258 0.06 -20.85 -29.28
CA ALA A 258 0.32 -21.66 -28.10
C ALA A 258 1.74 -21.41 -27.56
N ALA A 259 2.73 -21.29 -28.44
CA ALA A 259 4.11 -20.93 -28.07
C ALA A 259 4.19 -19.52 -27.45
N CYS A 260 3.55 -18.51 -28.07
CA CYS A 260 3.49 -17.15 -27.52
C CYS A 260 2.86 -17.13 -26.12
N ARG A 261 1.77 -17.89 -25.90
CA ARG A 261 1.13 -18.02 -24.59
C ARG A 261 2.05 -18.67 -23.55
N GLN A 262 2.84 -19.67 -23.94
CA GLN A 262 3.84 -20.26 -23.05
C GLN A 262 4.95 -19.26 -22.71
N ILE A 263 5.42 -18.47 -23.67
CA ILE A 263 6.42 -17.41 -23.44
C ILE A 263 5.85 -16.35 -22.49
N LEU A 264 4.62 -15.87 -22.72
CA LEU A 264 3.95 -14.91 -21.84
C LEU A 264 3.80 -15.45 -20.42
N ASN A 265 3.35 -16.69 -20.26
CA ASN A 265 3.21 -17.32 -18.94
C ASN A 265 4.57 -17.40 -18.23
N ARG A 266 5.64 -17.83 -18.92
CA ARG A 266 6.99 -17.83 -18.35
C ARG A 266 7.47 -16.44 -17.96
N PHE A 267 7.16 -15.42 -18.76
CA PHE A 267 7.49 -14.02 -18.46
C PHE A 267 6.78 -13.56 -17.17
N ILE A 268 5.49 -13.87 -17.02
CA ILE A 268 4.68 -13.49 -15.85
C ILE A 268 5.09 -14.26 -14.59
N GLU A 269 5.43 -15.55 -14.72
CA GLU A 269 5.80 -16.42 -13.59
C GLU A 269 7.28 -16.27 -13.20
N GLY A 270 8.11 -15.72 -14.07
CA GLY A 270 9.52 -15.49 -13.81
C GLY A 270 9.74 -14.37 -12.79
N ALA A 271 10.06 -14.73 -11.55
CA ALA A 271 10.30 -13.76 -10.47
C ALA A 271 11.43 -12.75 -10.79
N THR A 272 12.38 -13.11 -11.65
CA THR A 272 13.45 -12.22 -12.12
C THR A 272 13.01 -11.21 -13.19
N VAL A 273 11.83 -11.42 -13.79
CA VAL A 273 11.30 -10.65 -14.92
C VAL A 273 10.04 -9.87 -14.56
N SER A 274 9.16 -10.42 -13.73
CA SER A 274 7.93 -9.78 -13.28
C SER A 274 7.93 -9.49 -11.77
N GLY A 275 8.96 -9.89 -11.04
CA GLY A 275 9.03 -9.80 -9.59
C GLY A 275 8.30 -10.95 -8.90
N SER A 276 8.54 -11.14 -7.60
CA SER A 276 7.91 -12.21 -6.81
C SER A 276 6.38 -12.09 -6.74
N PHE A 277 5.85 -10.88 -6.97
CA PHE A 277 4.42 -10.59 -6.99
C PHE A 277 3.85 -10.44 -8.42
N GLY A 278 4.66 -10.68 -9.46
CA GLY A 278 4.25 -10.46 -10.85
C GLY A 278 3.02 -11.26 -11.25
N LYS A 279 2.96 -12.55 -10.90
CA LYS A 279 1.79 -13.41 -11.12
C LYS A 279 0.53 -12.86 -10.44
N TYR A 280 0.65 -12.43 -9.19
CA TYR A 280 -0.48 -11.87 -8.44
C TYR A 280 -0.99 -10.58 -9.10
N GLN A 281 -0.07 -9.67 -9.45
CA GLN A 281 -0.40 -8.44 -10.16
C GLN A 281 -1.07 -8.71 -11.51
N TRP A 282 -0.57 -9.69 -12.26
CA TRP A 282 -1.12 -10.05 -13.57
C TRP A 282 -2.56 -10.54 -13.48
N GLU A 283 -2.88 -11.42 -12.53
CA GLU A 283 -4.23 -11.97 -12.37
C GLU A 283 -5.28 -10.87 -12.10
N THR A 284 -4.89 -9.69 -11.58
CA THR A 284 -5.80 -8.54 -11.40
C THR A 284 -6.23 -7.87 -12.72
N CYS A 285 -5.52 -8.10 -13.82
CA CYS A 285 -5.79 -7.43 -15.10
C CYS A 285 -5.78 -8.37 -16.33
N LYS A 286 -5.45 -9.65 -16.14
CA LYS A 286 -5.39 -10.68 -17.19
C LYS A 286 -6.64 -10.78 -18.05
N ALA A 287 -7.83 -10.64 -17.46
CA ALA A 287 -9.09 -10.74 -18.20
C ALA A 287 -9.22 -9.68 -19.32
N PHE A 288 -8.70 -8.47 -19.09
CA PHE A 288 -8.68 -7.40 -20.10
C PHE A 288 -7.66 -7.69 -21.19
N HIS A 289 -6.48 -8.18 -20.80
CA HIS A 289 -5.48 -8.64 -21.76
C HIS A 289 -6.05 -9.73 -22.68
N GLU A 290 -6.73 -10.75 -22.14
CA GLU A 290 -7.36 -11.81 -22.94
C GLU A 290 -8.47 -11.27 -23.85
N SER A 291 -9.19 -10.22 -23.43
CA SER A 291 -10.20 -9.57 -24.26
C SER A 291 -9.56 -8.88 -25.48
N ILE A 292 -8.44 -8.18 -25.27
CA ILE A 292 -7.66 -7.56 -26.36
C ILE A 292 -7.05 -8.64 -27.27
N TRP A 293 -6.47 -9.70 -26.70
CA TRP A 293 -5.89 -10.81 -27.47
C TRP A 293 -6.92 -11.52 -28.34
N SER A 294 -8.11 -11.78 -27.79
CA SER A 294 -9.23 -12.38 -28.53
C SER A 294 -9.70 -11.46 -29.66
N ALA A 295 -9.85 -10.17 -29.38
CA ALA A 295 -10.21 -9.16 -30.38
C ALA A 295 -9.15 -9.06 -31.50
N ALA A 296 -7.86 -9.05 -31.16
CA ALA A 296 -6.74 -9.08 -32.10
C ALA A 296 -6.80 -10.27 -33.05
N ASN A 297 -6.97 -11.49 -32.52
CA ASN A 297 -7.11 -12.68 -33.34
C ASN A 297 -8.29 -12.61 -34.32
N LYS A 298 -9.39 -11.98 -33.90
CA LYS A 298 -10.61 -11.86 -34.70
C LYS A 298 -10.51 -10.77 -35.77
N VAL A 299 -10.02 -9.59 -35.40
CA VAL A 299 -9.95 -8.40 -36.26
C VAL A 299 -8.81 -8.52 -37.27
N TRP A 300 -7.62 -8.94 -36.83
CA TRP A 300 -6.46 -9.02 -37.72
C TRP A 300 -6.44 -10.29 -38.57
N GLY A 301 -7.31 -11.26 -38.26
CA GLY A 301 -7.54 -12.46 -39.08
C GLY A 301 -6.40 -13.48 -39.04
N THR A 302 -5.41 -13.28 -38.17
CA THR A 302 -4.26 -14.17 -37.98
C THR A 302 -4.05 -14.43 -36.49
N ARG A 303 -3.11 -15.33 -36.17
CA ARG A 303 -2.69 -15.59 -34.79
C ARG A 303 -1.33 -14.93 -34.53
N PRO A 304 -0.94 -14.69 -33.27
CA PRO A 304 0.38 -14.16 -33.00
C PRO A 304 1.43 -15.23 -33.25
N ARG A 305 2.58 -14.81 -33.75
CA ARG A 305 3.81 -15.59 -33.69
C ARG A 305 4.88 -14.84 -32.95
N HIS A 306 5.77 -15.60 -32.33
CA HIS A 306 6.93 -15.05 -31.68
C HIS A 306 7.93 -14.60 -32.75
N ARG A 307 8.32 -13.33 -32.73
CA ARG A 307 9.39 -12.80 -33.56
C ARG A 307 10.68 -12.82 -32.74
N THR A 308 11.49 -13.84 -32.97
CA THR A 308 12.88 -13.83 -32.49
C THR A 308 13.60 -12.68 -33.19
N ASN A 309 14.01 -11.67 -32.43
CA ASN A 309 14.94 -10.67 -32.97
C ASN A 309 16.25 -11.39 -33.29
N TRP A 310 16.59 -11.45 -34.58
CA TRP A 310 17.89 -11.84 -35.11
C TRP A 310 18.96 -10.82 -34.66
N LEU A 311 19.31 -10.84 -33.38
CA LEU A 311 20.52 -10.22 -32.86
C LEU A 311 21.42 -11.35 -32.35
N ASP A 312 22.20 -11.86 -33.31
CA ASP A 312 23.41 -12.67 -33.22
C ASP A 312 23.36 -14.02 -32.47
N ASP A 313 23.67 -15.07 -33.24
CA ASP A 313 23.97 -16.46 -32.86
C ASP A 313 25.09 -16.62 -31.79
N ASP A 314 25.68 -15.53 -31.29
CA ASP A 314 26.73 -15.55 -30.27
C ASP A 314 26.22 -15.72 -28.82
N ASN A 315 24.90 -15.73 -28.59
CA ASN A 315 24.31 -15.74 -27.24
C ASN A 315 23.76 -17.09 -26.75
N LEU A 316 23.94 -18.18 -27.50
CA LEU A 316 23.54 -19.52 -27.04
C LEU A 316 24.34 -19.98 -25.80
N ASN A 317 25.53 -19.43 -25.54
CA ASN A 317 26.27 -19.63 -24.30
C ASN A 317 25.72 -18.86 -23.09
N ALA A 318 24.86 -17.84 -23.30
CA ALA A 318 24.27 -17.08 -22.20
C ALA A 318 23.15 -17.86 -21.49
N PHE A 319 22.47 -18.78 -22.19
CA PHE A 319 21.33 -19.52 -21.66
C PHE A 319 21.73 -20.63 -20.66
N GLU A 320 22.86 -21.31 -20.90
CA GLU A 320 23.43 -22.26 -19.92
C GLU A 320 23.99 -21.53 -18.69
N LEU A 321 24.59 -20.36 -18.88
CA LEU A 321 25.01 -19.46 -17.78
C LEU A 321 23.81 -18.87 -17.00
N GLU A 322 22.66 -18.68 -17.64
CA GLU A 322 21.44 -18.20 -16.99
C GLU A 322 20.77 -19.27 -16.13
N LEU A 323 20.85 -20.55 -16.50
CA LEU A 323 20.34 -21.65 -15.68
C LEU A 323 21.17 -21.83 -14.39
N ASP A 324 22.50 -21.81 -14.49
CA ASP A 324 23.39 -21.85 -13.32
C ASP A 324 23.20 -20.62 -12.42
N HIS A 325 22.96 -19.45 -13.02
CA HIS A 325 22.66 -18.24 -12.28
C HIS A 325 21.26 -18.27 -11.64
N GLN A 326 20.27 -18.90 -12.28
CA GLN A 326 18.94 -19.13 -11.71
C GLN A 326 18.99 -20.10 -10.53
N GLU A 327 19.75 -21.20 -10.62
CA GLU A 327 19.93 -22.11 -9.48
C GLU A 327 20.62 -21.42 -8.29
N MET A 328 21.63 -20.60 -8.58
CA MET A 328 22.31 -19.80 -7.55
C MET A 328 21.35 -18.78 -6.90
N ILE A 329 20.55 -18.06 -7.69
CA ILE A 329 19.56 -17.11 -7.17
C ILE A 329 18.47 -17.83 -6.36
N MET A 330 17.98 -18.98 -6.82
CA MET A 330 16.98 -19.77 -6.10
C MET A 330 17.52 -20.38 -4.80
N LYS A 331 18.83 -20.59 -4.71
CA LYS A 331 19.51 -20.96 -3.48
C LYS A 331 19.62 -19.77 -2.53
N ASP A 332 20.04 -18.60 -3.02
CA ASP A 332 20.13 -17.37 -2.22
C ASP A 332 18.74 -16.94 -1.69
N ILE A 333 17.68 -17.12 -2.49
CA ILE A 333 16.30 -16.85 -2.06
C ILE A 333 15.89 -17.80 -0.94
N ARG A 334 16.20 -19.11 -1.04
CA ARG A 334 15.89 -20.08 0.00
C ARG A 334 16.64 -19.81 1.30
N GLU A 335 17.95 -19.53 1.22
CA GLU A 335 18.75 -19.15 2.40
C GLU A 335 18.22 -17.86 3.04
N PHE A 336 17.75 -16.91 2.22
CA PHE A 336 17.13 -15.68 2.70
C PHE A 336 15.76 -15.90 3.35
N GLU A 337 14.91 -16.76 2.78
CA GLU A 337 13.61 -17.14 3.37
C GLU A 337 13.81 -17.81 4.73
N GLU A 338 14.78 -18.72 4.85
CA GLU A 338 15.16 -19.34 6.12
C GLU A 338 15.65 -18.30 7.15
N GLU A 339 16.46 -17.32 6.73
CA GLU A 339 16.86 -16.21 7.60
C GLU A 339 15.67 -15.35 8.06
N GLN A 340 14.70 -15.08 7.18
CA GLN A 340 13.51 -14.30 7.54
C GLN A 340 12.62 -15.06 8.53
N GLU A 341 12.41 -16.35 8.31
CA GLU A 341 11.69 -17.21 9.25
C GLU A 341 12.40 -17.25 10.61
N GLU A 342 13.74 -17.34 10.64
CA GLU A 342 14.50 -17.31 11.88
C GLU A 342 14.39 -15.94 12.59
N ARG A 343 14.47 -14.82 11.86
CA ARG A 343 14.28 -13.48 12.43
C ARG A 343 12.87 -13.30 12.98
N GLN A 344 11.84 -13.74 12.24
CA GLN A 344 10.46 -13.67 12.67
C GLN A 344 10.24 -14.54 13.92
N ARG A 345 10.84 -15.73 13.96
CA ARG A 345 10.82 -16.60 15.14
C ARG A 345 11.51 -15.96 16.35
N LYS A 346 12.66 -15.32 16.17
CA LYS A 346 13.35 -14.56 17.23
C LYS A 346 12.51 -13.38 17.73
N ASN A 347 11.84 -12.66 16.82
CA ASN A 347 10.96 -11.56 17.19
C ASN A 347 9.75 -12.05 17.99
N ASN A 348 9.07 -13.10 17.52
CA ASN A 348 7.96 -13.74 18.23
C ASN A 348 8.38 -14.22 19.62
N LEU A 349 9.58 -14.80 19.76
CA LEU A 349 10.12 -15.21 21.06
C LEU A 349 10.39 -14.02 21.98
N SER A 350 10.87 -12.89 21.44
CA SER A 350 11.07 -11.66 22.20
C SER A 350 9.74 -11.08 22.70
N ILE A 351 8.69 -11.11 21.86
CA ILE A 351 7.34 -10.68 22.22
C ILE A 351 6.78 -11.56 23.34
N LEU A 352 6.89 -12.89 23.22
CA LEU A 352 6.45 -13.82 24.26
C LEU A 352 7.14 -13.53 25.60
N ARG A 353 8.46 -13.32 25.62
CA ARG A 353 9.19 -12.94 26.84
C ARG A 353 8.78 -11.57 27.39
N ALA A 354 8.38 -10.64 26.54
CA ALA A 354 7.86 -9.35 27.00
C ALA A 354 6.48 -9.50 27.65
N LEU A 355 5.61 -10.36 27.08
CA LEU A 355 4.30 -10.69 27.65
C LEU A 355 4.44 -11.42 28.98
N GLU A 356 5.35 -12.40 29.10
CA GLU A 356 5.63 -13.10 30.35
C GLU A 356 6.06 -12.12 31.45
N ARG A 357 6.98 -11.19 31.15
CA ARG A 357 7.40 -10.15 32.12
C ARG A 357 6.25 -9.24 32.54
N LYS A 358 5.40 -8.85 31.58
CA LYS A 358 4.22 -8.03 31.87
C LYS A 358 3.23 -8.77 32.79
N GLN A 359 3.01 -10.05 32.54
CA GLN A 359 2.17 -10.90 33.39
C GLN A 359 2.75 -11.01 34.81
N GLU A 360 4.05 -11.22 34.95
CA GLU A 360 4.72 -11.23 36.27
C GLU A 360 4.59 -9.89 37.00
N GLU A 361 4.66 -8.76 36.28
CA GLU A 361 4.45 -7.42 36.85
C GLU A 361 3.00 -7.22 37.31
N GLU A 362 2.03 -7.67 36.52
CA GLU A 362 0.60 -7.63 36.88
C GLU A 362 0.30 -8.50 38.11
N GLU A 363 0.90 -9.70 38.20
CA GLU A 363 0.78 -10.58 39.38
C GLU A 363 1.36 -9.93 40.63
N LYS A 364 2.57 -9.35 40.55
CA LYS A 364 3.19 -8.61 41.67
C LYS A 364 2.35 -7.41 42.10
N GLN A 365 1.78 -6.68 41.15
CA GLN A 365 0.91 -5.55 41.44
C GLN A 365 -0.37 -6.00 42.14
N MET A 366 -0.94 -7.14 41.72
CA MET A 366 -2.12 -7.72 42.35
C MET A 366 -1.82 -8.18 43.79
N GLU A 367 -0.67 -8.83 44.03
CA GLU A 367 -0.23 -9.20 45.38
C GLU A 367 -0.03 -7.97 46.26
N TYR A 368 0.60 -6.92 45.74
CA TYR A 368 0.79 -5.65 46.46
C TYR A 368 -0.56 -5.01 46.82
N ASN A 369 -1.49 -4.91 45.87
CA ASN A 369 -2.83 -4.39 46.11
C ASN A 369 -3.59 -5.23 47.14
N SER A 370 -3.47 -6.57 47.09
CA SER A 370 -4.06 -7.47 48.09
C SER A 370 -3.45 -7.29 49.48
N SER A 371 -2.15 -7.00 49.57
CA SER A 371 -1.48 -6.69 50.85
C SER A 371 -1.98 -5.37 51.43
N ILE A 372 -2.16 -4.33 50.60
CA ILE A 372 -2.73 -3.05 51.04
C ILE A 372 -4.14 -3.25 51.58
N LEU A 373 -4.99 -3.97 50.84
CA LEU A 373 -6.37 -4.24 51.26
C LEU A 373 -6.40 -4.95 52.62
N ARG A 374 -5.55 -5.97 52.82
CA ARG A 374 -5.43 -6.66 54.12
C ARG A 374 -4.99 -5.73 55.25
N SER A 375 -4.05 -4.80 55.00
CA SER A 375 -3.65 -3.82 56.04
C SER A 375 -4.76 -2.83 56.39
N LEU A 376 -5.56 -2.41 55.40
CA LEU A 376 -6.68 -1.51 55.63
C LEU A 376 -7.82 -2.19 56.40
N GLU A 377 -8.10 -3.47 56.12
CA GLU A 377 -9.07 -4.27 56.89
C GLU A 377 -8.63 -4.40 58.35
N THR A 378 -7.34 -4.65 58.62
CA THR A 378 -6.84 -4.74 60.00
C THR A 378 -6.88 -3.41 60.75
N ASP A 379 -6.67 -2.29 60.05
CA ASP A 379 -6.74 -0.95 60.65
C ASP A 379 -8.20 -0.53 60.92
N GLU A 380 -9.15 -0.85 60.04
CA GLU A 380 -10.59 -0.63 60.29
C GLU A 380 -11.09 -1.50 61.45
N GLU A 381 -10.68 -2.77 61.53
CA GLU A 381 -11.03 -3.65 62.64
C GLU A 381 -10.41 -3.16 63.96
N ALA A 382 -9.17 -2.67 63.95
CA ALA A 382 -8.51 -2.10 65.12
C ALA A 382 -9.19 -0.81 65.61
N MET A 383 -9.53 0.11 64.70
CA MET A 383 -10.26 1.34 65.04
C MET A 383 -11.66 1.04 65.60
N SER A 384 -12.38 0.10 64.98
CA SER A 384 -13.70 -0.35 65.45
C SER A 384 -13.63 -1.01 66.83
N MET A 385 -12.58 -1.80 67.11
CA MET A 385 -12.38 -2.43 68.41
C MET A 385 -12.03 -1.41 69.51
N GLU A 386 -11.20 -0.41 69.22
CA GLU A 386 -10.84 0.64 70.18
C GLU A 386 -12.03 1.55 70.53
N GLU A 387 -12.87 1.87 69.54
CA GLU A 387 -14.11 2.62 69.75
C GLU A 387 -15.12 1.82 70.59
N ASN A 388 -15.26 0.52 70.34
CA ASN A 388 -16.09 -0.39 71.14
C ASN A 388 -15.57 -0.56 72.58
N LEU A 389 -14.25 -0.67 72.78
CA LEU A 389 -13.63 -0.73 74.11
C LEU A 389 -13.83 0.57 74.90
N THR A 390 -13.77 1.71 74.23
CA THR A 390 -14.03 3.02 74.84
C THR A 390 -15.48 3.13 75.29
N ARG A 391 -16.42 2.67 74.45
CA ARG A 391 -17.85 2.62 74.79
C ARG A 391 -18.14 1.67 75.95
N LEU A 392 -17.51 0.50 75.99
CA LEU A 392 -17.63 -0.45 77.11
C LEU A 392 -17.12 0.13 78.43
N ARG A 393 -15.98 0.82 78.43
CA ARG A 393 -15.45 1.52 79.62
C ARG A 393 -16.32 2.67 80.09
N ALA A 394 -17.06 3.32 79.19
CA ALA A 394 -18.03 4.35 79.57
C ALA A 394 -19.25 3.72 80.26
N LEU A 395 -19.81 2.66 79.69
CA LEU A 395 -20.94 1.93 80.27
C LEU A 395 -20.60 1.32 81.64
N GLN A 396 -19.41 0.75 81.79
CA GLN A 396 -18.97 0.18 83.07
C GLN A 396 -18.87 1.25 84.17
N ARG A 397 -18.37 2.46 83.85
CA ARG A 397 -18.34 3.59 84.80
C ARG A 397 -19.74 4.05 85.20
N GLU A 398 -20.67 4.10 84.25
CA GLU A 398 -22.06 4.46 84.52
C GLU A 398 -22.76 3.42 85.42
N GLU A 399 -22.40 2.15 85.29
CA GLU A 399 -22.92 1.07 86.15
C GLU A 399 -22.27 1.08 87.55
N GLU A 400 -20.96 1.34 87.64
CA GLU A 400 -20.27 1.56 88.92
C GLU A 400 -20.83 2.78 89.67
N GLU A 401 -21.15 3.86 88.96
CA GLU A 401 -21.79 5.05 89.52
C GLU A 401 -23.20 4.74 90.03
N ARG A 402 -24.03 4.05 89.23
CA ARG A 402 -25.35 3.58 89.68
C ARG A 402 -25.29 2.64 90.88
N GLN A 403 -24.32 1.73 90.91
CA GLN A 403 -24.13 0.82 92.04
C GLN A 403 -23.67 1.58 93.29
N TRP A 404 -22.81 2.58 93.13
CA TRP A 404 -22.40 3.48 94.20
C TRP A 404 -23.58 4.28 94.74
N GLU A 405 -24.40 4.88 93.87
CA GLU A 405 -25.62 5.60 94.27
C GLU A 405 -26.61 4.69 95.01
N TYR A 406 -26.80 3.46 94.54
CA TYR A 406 -27.64 2.46 95.21
C TYR A 406 -27.12 2.10 96.60
N ASN A 407 -25.82 1.81 96.72
CA ASN A 407 -25.20 1.49 98.01
C ASN A 407 -25.26 2.70 98.97
N PHE A 408 -25.01 3.90 98.46
CA PHE A 408 -25.11 5.15 99.21
C PHE A 408 -26.55 5.42 99.70
N ALA A 409 -27.57 5.13 98.88
CA ALA A 409 -28.96 5.24 99.27
C ALA A 409 -29.34 4.24 100.37
N MET A 410 -28.85 2.99 100.28
CA MET A 410 -29.05 1.95 101.29
C MET A 410 -28.39 2.31 102.63
N GLU A 411 -27.16 2.85 102.62
CA GLU A 411 -26.47 3.30 103.83
C GLU A 411 -27.24 4.44 104.54
N ARG A 412 -27.85 5.35 103.78
CA ARG A 412 -28.69 6.43 104.36
C ARG A 412 -30.02 5.93 104.93
N GLU A 413 -30.58 4.84 104.41
CA GLU A 413 -31.79 4.23 105.01
C GLU A 413 -31.50 3.54 106.34
N ASP A 414 -30.29 2.99 106.52
CA ASP A 414 -29.87 2.38 107.78
C ASP A 414 -29.47 3.41 108.85
N GLU A 415 -29.08 4.65 108.48
CA GLU A 415 -28.85 5.74 109.45
C GLU A 415 -30.15 6.43 109.95
N VAL A 416 -31.29 6.18 109.30
CA VAL A 416 -32.60 6.79 109.64
C VAL A 416 -33.49 5.85 110.46
N LYS A 417 -33.06 4.61 110.71
CA LYS A 417 -33.68 3.67 111.65
C LYS A 417 -32.91 3.60 112.96
#